data_AF-A0A2D7NZ49-F1
#
_entry.id   AF-A0A2D7NZ49-F1
#
_cell.length_a   1.000
_cell.length_b   1.000
_cell.length_c   1.000
_cell.angle_alpha   90.00
_cell.angle_beta   90.00
_cell.angle_gamma   90.00
#
_symmetry.space_group_name_H-M   'P 1'
#
loop_
_entity.id
_entity.type
_entity.pdbx_description
1 polymer ?
#
loop_
_entity_poly.entity_id
_entity_poly.type
_entity_poly.pdbx_seq_one_letter_code
_entity_poly.pdbx_strand_id
1 'polypeptide(L)'
;MKNYIQLIFLVVSINLSAQTSTFYGDYDVNKNINANGTIKRKVDVSDKINQTINTIDYEQLAAANAQKEANKLNSTKYSNELLRQRALEIANDPNKAFDYGRDFFFMKKGAQAKILGYRKTFHKQRELYGNLFTKIHQSNYRNQSEDGIITEIELHGCFKLSGLNKKNPSIKETWERFRNGAEEYAKIDDWIVGEVTKDGSDLFIHNKDINTATVFSLKGFKGTVSYEDNHEYVIKDNYTADFDGGVCEAGARFKGDKDEVTFEQLEGRRYYFRTLIENIISSALMDGK
;
A
#
# COMPACT_ATOMS: atom_id res chain seq x y z
N MET A 1 -73.15 19.22 1.82
CA MET A 1 -71.98 20.01 1.37
C MET A 1 -70.76 19.36 2.01
N LYS A 2 -70.10 18.43 1.31
CA LYS A 2 -68.88 18.68 0.52
C LYS A 2 -67.80 19.40 1.36
N ASN A 3 -66.90 18.64 1.99
CA ASN A 3 -65.55 18.43 1.45
C ASN A 3 -64.73 17.50 2.36
N TYR A 4 -64.33 16.37 1.78
CA TYR A 4 -63.26 15.51 2.24
C TYR A 4 -61.92 16.22 1.99
N ILE A 5 -61.02 16.20 2.97
CA ILE A 5 -59.59 16.39 2.73
C ILE A 5 -58.89 15.16 3.31
N GLN A 6 -58.66 14.18 2.44
CA GLN A 6 -57.71 13.10 2.67
C GLN A 6 -56.30 13.69 2.56
N LEU A 7 -55.51 13.59 3.62
CA LEU A 7 -54.09 13.89 3.60
C LEU A 7 -53.36 12.68 2.99
N ILE A 8 -53.15 12.72 1.67
CA ILE A 8 -52.33 11.76 0.94
C ILE A 8 -50.86 12.04 1.27
N PHE A 9 -50.23 11.08 1.93
CA PHE A 9 -48.77 11.00 2.07
C PHE A 9 -48.16 10.76 0.68
N LEU A 10 -47.71 11.83 0.03
CA LEU A 10 -46.93 11.72 -1.20
C LEU A 10 -45.47 11.45 -0.81
N VAL A 11 -45.15 10.17 -0.61
CA VAL A 11 -43.77 9.68 -0.66
C VAL A 11 -43.34 9.81 -2.11
N VAL A 12 -42.68 10.92 -2.46
CA VAL A 12 -41.94 11.01 -3.72
C VAL A 12 -40.70 10.15 -3.54
N SER A 13 -40.81 8.91 -3.99
CA SER A 13 -39.68 8.03 -4.26
C SER A 13 -38.84 8.69 -5.35
N ILE A 14 -37.83 9.46 -4.95
CA ILE A 14 -36.75 9.83 -5.86
C ILE A 14 -35.95 8.53 -6.05
N ASN A 15 -36.33 7.76 -7.06
CA ASN A 15 -35.44 6.79 -7.68
C ASN A 15 -34.33 7.59 -8.36
N LEU A 16 -33.33 8.01 -7.58
CA LEU A 16 -31.99 8.14 -8.14
C LEU A 16 -31.57 6.72 -8.48
N SER A 17 -31.65 6.40 -9.76
CA SER A 17 -30.85 5.35 -10.37
C SER A 17 -29.38 5.72 -10.13
N ALA A 18 -28.88 5.33 -8.96
CA ALA A 18 -27.47 5.13 -8.77
C ALA A 18 -27.05 4.10 -9.83
N GLN A 19 -26.22 4.53 -10.77
CA GLN A 19 -25.41 3.60 -11.54
C GLN A 19 -24.51 2.90 -10.52
N THR A 20 -24.95 1.73 -10.08
CA THR A 20 -24.08 0.77 -9.41
C THR A 20 -23.11 0.28 -10.46
N SER A 21 -21.86 0.73 -10.40
CA SER A 21 -20.76 0.01 -11.01
C SER A 21 -20.70 -1.36 -10.34
N THR A 22 -21.21 -2.40 -10.98
CA THR A 22 -21.02 -3.79 -10.57
C THR A 22 -19.56 -4.16 -10.83
N PHE A 23 -18.66 -3.81 -9.90
CA PHE A 23 -17.23 -4.15 -9.96
C PHE A 23 -16.84 -5.33 -9.05
N TYR A 24 -17.80 -5.94 -8.36
CA TYR A 24 -17.57 -7.21 -7.67
C TYR A 24 -18.67 -8.18 -8.07
N GLY A 25 -18.32 -9.15 -8.91
CA GLY A 25 -19.16 -10.32 -9.15
C GLY A 25 -18.84 -11.37 -8.10
N ASP A 26 -19.87 -11.94 -7.47
CA ASP A 26 -19.74 -13.19 -6.72
C ASP A 26 -19.32 -14.29 -7.69
N TYR A 27 -18.19 -14.97 -7.42
CA TYR A 27 -17.82 -16.16 -8.16
C TYR A 27 -17.37 -17.30 -7.25
N ASP A 28 -17.96 -18.44 -7.57
CA ASP A 28 -17.77 -19.76 -6.97
C ASP A 28 -16.33 -20.25 -7.22
N VAL A 29 -15.52 -20.31 -6.16
CA VAL A 29 -14.10 -20.66 -6.22
C VAL A 29 -13.96 -22.18 -6.20
N ASN A 30 -14.27 -22.82 -7.32
CA ASN A 30 -13.97 -24.25 -7.51
C ASN A 30 -13.49 -24.55 -8.94
N LYS A 31 -12.71 -23.65 -9.52
CA LYS A 31 -11.90 -23.98 -10.70
C LYS A 31 -10.51 -24.42 -10.22
N ASN A 32 -10.27 -25.73 -10.29
CA ASN A 32 -8.92 -26.30 -10.27
C ASN A 32 -8.08 -25.67 -11.39
N ILE A 33 -7.37 -24.58 -11.10
CA ILE A 33 -6.39 -24.01 -12.01
C ILE A 33 -5.09 -24.77 -11.80
N ASN A 34 -4.82 -25.69 -12.72
CA ASN A 34 -3.55 -26.41 -12.79
C ASN A 34 -2.48 -25.47 -13.39
N ALA A 35 -1.99 -24.51 -12.60
CA ALA A 35 -0.95 -23.58 -13.01
C ALA A 35 0.43 -24.25 -12.91
N ASN A 36 0.69 -25.22 -13.79
CA ASN A 36 1.99 -25.87 -13.96
C ASN A 36 2.41 -25.84 -15.44
N GLY A 37 2.27 -24.67 -16.07
CA GLY A 37 2.74 -24.43 -17.43
C GLY A 37 4.12 -23.80 -17.42
N THR A 38 5.19 -24.59 -17.53
CA THR A 38 6.51 -24.07 -17.90
C THR A 38 6.42 -23.50 -19.31
N ILE A 39 6.39 -22.17 -19.46
CA ILE A 39 6.43 -21.51 -20.78
C ILE A 39 7.88 -21.58 -21.28
N LYS A 40 8.27 -22.71 -21.89
CA LYS A 40 9.50 -22.80 -22.69
C LYS A 40 9.26 -22.16 -24.06
N ARG A 41 9.31 -20.84 -24.14
CA ARG A 41 9.40 -20.16 -25.44
C ARG A 41 10.88 -20.09 -25.83
N LYS A 42 11.28 -20.89 -26.83
CA LYS A 42 12.54 -20.63 -27.57
C LYS A 42 12.39 -19.25 -28.20
N VAL A 43 13.16 -18.28 -27.73
CA VAL A 43 13.22 -16.93 -28.31
C VAL A 43 14.45 -16.90 -29.20
N ASP A 44 14.23 -16.88 -30.51
CA ASP A 44 15.25 -16.45 -31.47
C ASP A 44 15.52 -14.96 -31.27
N VAL A 45 16.80 -14.60 -31.19
CA VAL A 45 17.31 -13.33 -30.62
C VAL A 45 17.11 -12.13 -31.57
N SER A 46 16.38 -12.26 -32.68
CA SER A 46 16.24 -11.21 -33.71
C SER A 46 14.92 -10.44 -33.73
N ASP A 47 13.86 -10.88 -33.05
CA ASP A 47 12.50 -10.28 -33.18
C ASP A 47 12.11 -9.34 -32.03
N LYS A 48 13.08 -8.88 -31.25
CA LYS A 48 12.87 -8.24 -29.94
C LYS A 48 12.75 -6.71 -30.01
N ILE A 49 11.90 -6.15 -30.88
CA ILE A 49 11.65 -4.68 -30.88
C ILE A 49 10.16 -4.27 -30.95
N ASN A 50 9.18 -5.15 -31.21
CA ASN A 50 7.78 -4.72 -31.27
C ASN A 50 6.79 -5.70 -30.59
N GLN A 51 7.01 -6.00 -29.31
CA GLN A 51 5.94 -6.53 -28.47
C GLN A 51 5.30 -5.36 -27.72
N THR A 52 4.25 -4.79 -28.32
CA THR A 52 3.27 -3.98 -27.61
C THR A 52 2.73 -4.81 -26.46
N ILE A 53 3.02 -4.40 -25.22
CA ILE A 53 2.56 -5.08 -24.00
C ILE A 53 1.03 -5.01 -24.01
N ASN A 54 0.38 -6.17 -24.12
CA ASN A 54 -1.06 -6.30 -23.90
C ASN A 54 -1.34 -5.96 -22.42
N THR A 55 -2.42 -5.21 -22.17
CA THR A 55 -2.90 -4.72 -20.87
C THR A 55 -2.66 -5.70 -19.71
N ILE A 56 -2.00 -5.23 -18.64
CA ILE A 56 -1.84 -6.00 -17.39
C ILE A 56 -3.24 -6.27 -16.80
N ASP A 57 -3.57 -7.55 -16.61
CA ASP A 57 -4.80 -7.96 -15.91
C ASP A 57 -4.53 -8.03 -14.40
N TYR A 58 -4.67 -6.88 -13.74
CA TYR A 58 -4.46 -6.74 -12.31
C TYR A 58 -5.37 -7.65 -11.47
N GLU A 59 -6.57 -7.95 -11.94
CA GLU A 59 -7.52 -8.83 -11.23
C GLU A 59 -7.04 -10.27 -11.28
N GLN A 60 -6.57 -10.74 -12.44
CA GLN A 60 -5.99 -12.08 -12.56
C GLN A 60 -4.74 -12.21 -11.68
N LEU A 61 -3.88 -11.19 -11.64
CA LEU A 61 -2.69 -11.19 -10.79
C LEU A 61 -3.04 -11.17 -9.30
N ALA A 62 -4.06 -10.42 -8.88
CA ALA A 62 -4.54 -10.45 -7.51
C ALA A 62 -5.15 -11.79 -7.13
N ALA A 63 -5.94 -12.42 -8.01
CA ALA A 63 -6.49 -13.75 -7.78
C ALA A 63 -5.38 -14.81 -7.63
N ALA A 64 -4.31 -14.71 -8.42
CA ALA A 64 -3.14 -15.58 -8.28
C ALA A 64 -2.42 -15.36 -6.94
N ASN A 65 -2.29 -14.10 -6.49
CA ASN A 65 -1.74 -13.79 -5.17
C ASN A 65 -2.60 -14.32 -4.03
N ALA A 66 -3.92 -14.14 -4.11
CA ALA A 66 -4.87 -14.68 -3.14
C ALA A 66 -4.76 -16.20 -3.00
N GLN A 67 -4.71 -16.92 -4.13
CA GLN A 67 -4.55 -18.37 -4.13
C GLN A 67 -3.23 -18.81 -3.49
N LYS A 68 -2.12 -18.13 -3.80
CA LYS A 68 -0.80 -18.42 -3.20
C LYS A 68 -0.83 -18.23 -1.68
N GLU A 69 -1.36 -17.11 -1.20
CA GLU A 69 -1.49 -16.87 0.24
C GLU A 69 -2.44 -17.88 0.90
N ALA A 70 -3.55 -18.24 0.24
CA ALA A 70 -4.49 -19.23 0.76
C ALA A 70 -3.83 -20.61 0.88
N ASN A 71 -3.01 -21.03 -0.11
CA ASN A 71 -2.27 -22.28 -0.05
C ASN A 71 -1.28 -22.31 1.12
N LYS A 72 -0.50 -21.23 1.27
CA LYS A 72 0.43 -21.05 2.39
C LYS A 72 -0.28 -21.11 3.73
N LEU A 73 -1.40 -20.38 3.88
CA LEU A 73 -2.17 -20.35 5.12
C LEU A 73 -2.87 -21.68 5.39
N ASN A 74 -3.36 -22.40 4.38
CA ASN A 74 -3.90 -23.75 4.55
C ASN A 74 -2.87 -24.75 5.13
N SER A 75 -1.59 -24.57 4.82
CA SER A 75 -0.51 -25.40 5.38
C SER A 75 -0.14 -25.04 6.83
N THR A 76 -0.62 -23.91 7.35
CA THR A 76 -0.30 -23.41 8.69
C THR A 76 -1.14 -24.10 9.77
N LYS A 77 -0.52 -24.40 10.92
CA LYS A 77 -1.24 -24.95 12.08
C LYS A 77 -1.94 -23.84 12.85
N TYR A 78 -3.25 -23.98 13.04
CA TYR A 78 -4.07 -23.06 13.83
C TYR A 78 -4.51 -23.70 15.14
N SER A 79 -4.68 -22.90 16.18
CA SER A 79 -5.19 -23.37 17.47
C SER A 79 -6.70 -23.63 17.47
N ASN A 80 -7.45 -23.04 16.52
CA ASN A 80 -8.86 -23.31 16.32
C ASN A 80 -9.32 -22.96 14.89
N GLU A 81 -10.51 -23.43 14.53
CA GLU A 81 -11.11 -23.29 13.21
C GLU A 81 -11.43 -21.83 12.84
N LEU A 82 -11.80 -20.99 13.81
CA LEU A 82 -12.07 -19.57 13.55
C LEU A 82 -10.82 -18.82 13.07
N LEU A 83 -9.65 -19.12 13.65
CA LEU A 83 -8.38 -18.54 13.18
C LEU A 83 -8.06 -18.96 11.74
N ARG A 84 -8.32 -20.23 11.41
CA ARG A 84 -8.12 -20.77 10.07
C ARG A 84 -9.05 -20.09 9.05
N GLN A 85 -10.34 -19.99 9.37
CA GLN A 85 -11.33 -19.33 8.51
C GLN A 85 -10.95 -17.87 8.23
N ARG A 86 -10.62 -17.10 9.27
CA ARG A 86 -10.16 -15.71 9.11
C ARG A 86 -8.88 -15.60 8.29
N ALA A 87 -7.95 -16.53 8.43
CA ALA A 87 -6.73 -16.54 7.63
C ALA A 87 -7.06 -16.69 6.13
N LEU A 88 -7.97 -17.59 5.78
CA LEU A 88 -8.37 -17.81 4.38
C LEU A 88 -9.18 -16.65 3.81
N GLU A 89 -10.08 -16.05 4.61
CA GLU A 89 -10.78 -14.83 4.22
C GLU A 89 -9.79 -13.68 3.97
N ILE A 90 -8.77 -13.54 4.80
CA ILE A 90 -7.70 -12.56 4.65
C ILE A 90 -6.84 -12.82 3.40
N ALA A 91 -6.60 -14.08 3.03
CA ALA A 91 -5.91 -14.38 1.77
C ALA A 91 -6.76 -14.02 0.55
N ASN A 92 -8.08 -14.14 0.62
CA ASN A 92 -8.94 -13.76 -0.49
C ASN A 92 -9.17 -12.25 -0.56
N ASP A 93 -9.25 -11.59 0.59
CA ASP A 93 -9.38 -10.15 0.73
C ASP A 93 -8.45 -9.65 1.85
N PRO A 94 -7.25 -9.15 1.52
CA PRO A 94 -6.29 -8.65 2.50
C PRO A 94 -6.85 -7.57 3.41
N ASN A 95 -7.86 -6.81 2.95
CA ASN A 95 -8.47 -5.78 3.77
C ASN A 95 -9.17 -6.35 5.01
N LYS A 96 -9.56 -7.64 5.01
CA LYS A 96 -10.06 -8.32 6.22
C LYS A 96 -9.04 -8.33 7.36
N ALA A 97 -7.74 -8.21 7.07
CA ALA A 97 -6.73 -8.10 8.12
C ALA A 97 -6.87 -6.79 8.91
N PHE A 98 -7.36 -5.73 8.26
CA PHE A 98 -7.72 -4.47 8.88
C PHE A 98 -9.04 -4.60 9.67
N ASP A 99 -10.07 -5.19 9.07
CA ASP A 99 -11.39 -5.38 9.69
C ASP A 99 -11.30 -6.20 10.98
N TYR A 100 -10.61 -7.34 10.92
CA TYR A 100 -10.36 -8.22 12.07
C TYR A 100 -9.26 -7.73 13.01
N GLY A 101 -8.54 -6.68 12.59
CA GLY A 101 -7.56 -6.01 13.41
C GLY A 101 -8.19 -5.34 14.63
N ARG A 102 -7.34 -4.63 15.39
CA ARG A 102 -7.79 -3.87 16.56
C ARG A 102 -7.13 -2.51 16.60
N ASP A 103 -7.79 -1.57 17.27
CA ASP A 103 -7.18 -0.26 17.52
C ASP A 103 -6.03 -0.43 18.52
N PHE A 104 -4.88 0.14 18.17
CA PHE A 104 -3.68 0.17 18.98
C PHE A 104 -3.30 1.62 19.26
N PHE A 105 -3.18 1.93 20.55
CA PHE A 105 -2.85 3.26 21.03
C PHE A 105 -1.52 3.20 21.76
N PHE A 106 -0.63 4.12 21.42
CA PHE A 106 0.66 4.21 22.09
C PHE A 106 1.18 5.64 22.12
N MET A 107 2.24 5.82 22.88
CA MET A 107 2.74 7.14 23.25
C MET A 107 4.25 7.14 23.21
N LYS A 108 4.84 8.07 22.45
CA LYS A 108 6.28 8.31 22.47
C LYS A 108 6.58 9.50 23.38
N LYS A 109 7.68 9.40 24.13
CA LYS A 109 8.19 10.46 25.03
C LYS A 109 9.71 10.57 24.89
N GLY A 110 10.29 11.67 25.37
CA GLY A 110 11.74 11.81 25.48
C GLY A 110 12.42 11.78 24.11
N ALA A 111 13.47 10.98 23.95
CA ALA A 111 14.25 10.90 22.71
C ALA A 111 13.38 10.51 21.49
N GLN A 112 12.45 9.56 21.66
CA GLN A 112 11.59 9.09 20.57
C GLN A 112 10.64 10.18 20.06
N ALA A 113 10.09 11.01 20.95
CA ALA A 113 9.23 12.12 20.54
C ALA A 113 10.04 13.29 19.96
N LYS A 114 11.26 13.52 20.47
CA LYS A 114 12.16 14.57 19.96
C LYS A 114 12.58 14.34 18.51
N ILE A 115 12.75 13.09 18.08
CA ILE A 115 13.01 12.74 16.68
C ILE A 115 11.87 13.25 15.76
N LEU A 116 10.64 13.22 16.26
CA LEU A 116 9.45 13.73 15.56
C LEU A 116 9.27 15.25 15.72
N GLY A 117 10.10 15.91 16.52
CA GLY A 117 9.99 17.34 16.84
C GLY A 117 9.00 17.69 17.95
N TYR A 118 8.66 16.73 18.82
CA TYR A 118 7.73 16.93 19.92
C TYR A 118 8.35 16.60 21.28
N ARG A 119 7.72 17.09 22.36
CA ARG A 119 8.04 16.60 23.71
C ARG A 119 7.37 15.26 23.96
N LYS A 120 6.17 15.08 23.39
CA LYS A 120 5.36 13.87 23.51
C LYS A 120 4.44 13.73 22.30
N THR A 121 4.24 12.51 21.83
CA THR A 121 3.26 12.21 20.76
C THR A 121 2.33 11.07 21.18
N PHE A 122 1.07 11.17 20.80
CA PHE A 122 0.05 10.13 20.91
C PHE A 122 -0.24 9.59 19.52
N HIS A 123 -0.32 8.27 19.42
CA HIS A 123 -0.53 7.57 18.17
C HIS A 123 -1.75 6.68 18.31
N LYS A 124 -2.63 6.70 17.30
CA LYS A 124 -3.68 5.70 17.09
C LYS A 124 -3.43 5.04 15.75
N GLN A 125 -3.41 3.72 15.74
CA GLN A 125 -3.23 2.91 14.52
C GLN A 125 -4.09 1.67 14.60
N ARG A 126 -4.27 0.99 13.45
CA ARG A 126 -4.85 -0.36 13.41
C ARG A 126 -3.73 -1.39 13.47
N GLU A 127 -3.76 -2.27 14.47
CA GLU A 127 -2.94 -3.47 14.49
C GLU A 127 -3.61 -4.55 13.64
N LEU A 128 -2.90 -5.04 12.62
CA LEU A 128 -3.41 -6.04 11.69
C LEU A 128 -3.58 -7.40 12.35
N TYR A 129 -4.55 -8.16 11.85
CA TYR A 129 -4.74 -9.54 12.26
C TYR A 129 -3.57 -10.43 11.79
N GLY A 130 -2.99 -11.18 12.75
CA GLY A 130 -1.59 -11.63 12.71
C GLY A 130 -1.22 -12.85 11.86
N ASN A 131 -1.87 -13.10 10.72
CA ASN A 131 -1.57 -14.28 9.89
C ASN A 131 -0.92 -13.95 8.54
N LEU A 132 -1.22 -12.78 7.97
CA LEU A 132 -0.70 -12.41 6.66
C LEU A 132 0.57 -11.55 6.76
N PHE A 133 0.66 -10.71 7.79
CA PHE A 133 1.82 -9.84 8.02
C PHE A 133 2.47 -10.16 9.36
N THR A 134 3.80 -10.18 9.35
CA THR A 134 4.63 -10.17 10.56
C THR A 134 4.96 -8.74 10.93
N LYS A 135 4.77 -8.39 12.20
CA LYS A 135 5.16 -7.09 12.75
C LYS A 135 6.68 -7.08 12.97
N ILE A 136 7.42 -6.21 12.29
CA ILE A 136 8.88 -6.16 12.35
C ILE A 136 9.41 -5.12 13.34
N HIS A 137 8.83 -3.92 13.36
CA HIS A 137 9.22 -2.85 14.27
C HIS A 137 8.08 -1.87 14.49
N GLN A 138 7.67 -1.64 15.75
CA GLN A 138 6.59 -0.71 16.15
C GLN A 138 5.31 -0.84 15.31
N SER A 139 5.25 -0.15 14.19
CA SER A 139 4.07 0.01 13.34
C SER A 139 4.31 -0.48 11.91
N ASN A 140 5.44 -1.15 11.68
CA ASN A 140 5.85 -1.65 10.39
C ASN A 140 5.53 -3.14 10.26
N TYR A 141 5.04 -3.50 9.09
CA TYR A 141 4.58 -4.84 8.75
C TYR A 141 5.37 -5.38 7.57
N ARG A 142 5.64 -6.69 7.58
CA ARG A 142 6.25 -7.40 6.46
C ARG A 142 5.46 -8.65 6.13
N ASN A 143 5.19 -8.86 4.86
CA ASN A 143 4.76 -10.12 4.30
C ASN A 143 5.82 -10.59 3.29
N GLN A 144 6.01 -11.90 3.17
CA GLN A 144 6.81 -12.51 2.12
C GLN A 144 5.99 -13.63 1.48
N SER A 145 5.80 -13.57 0.17
CA SER A 145 5.13 -14.61 -0.61
C SER A 145 6.05 -15.82 -0.85
N GLU A 146 5.48 -16.92 -1.32
CA GLU A 146 6.25 -18.14 -1.64
C GLU A 146 7.21 -17.96 -2.82
N ASP A 147 6.89 -17.03 -3.74
CA ASP A 147 7.72 -16.68 -4.90
C ASP A 147 8.71 -15.53 -4.60
N GLY A 148 9.06 -15.34 -3.34
CA GLY A 148 10.16 -14.45 -2.94
C GLY A 148 9.82 -12.96 -2.87
N ILE A 149 8.60 -12.53 -3.21
CA ILE A 149 8.22 -11.12 -3.14
C ILE A 149 8.02 -10.70 -1.69
N ILE A 150 8.78 -9.68 -1.28
CA ILE A 150 8.68 -9.03 0.02
C ILE A 150 7.78 -7.80 -0.12
N THR A 151 6.75 -7.73 0.72
CA THR A 151 5.89 -6.55 0.89
C THR A 151 6.11 -5.95 2.26
N GLU A 152 6.40 -4.65 2.32
CA GLU A 152 6.59 -3.92 3.57
C GLU A 152 5.62 -2.74 3.65
N ILE A 153 5.08 -2.50 4.83
CA ILE A 153 4.25 -1.32 5.15
C ILE A 153 4.97 -0.58 6.28
N GLU A 154 5.26 0.70 6.07
CA GLU A 154 6.05 1.54 6.96
C GLU A 154 5.23 2.74 7.43
N LEU A 155 5.01 2.86 8.74
CA LEU A 155 4.29 4.00 9.33
C LEU A 155 5.30 4.89 10.07
N HIS A 156 5.93 5.82 9.34
CA HIS A 156 6.96 6.69 9.89
C HIS A 156 6.37 7.70 10.90
N GLY A 157 5.16 8.19 10.65
CA GLY A 157 4.44 9.13 11.51
C GLY A 157 4.50 10.55 10.96
N CYS A 158 4.24 11.55 11.81
CA CYS A 158 4.37 12.95 11.41
C CYS A 158 5.47 13.69 12.18
N PHE A 159 6.18 14.55 11.47
CA PHE A 159 7.41 15.19 11.93
C PHE A 159 7.28 16.71 11.80
N LYS A 160 7.57 17.45 12.88
CA LYS A 160 7.71 18.92 12.79
C LYS A 160 9.04 19.27 12.16
N LEU A 161 9.02 20.10 11.13
CA LEU A 161 10.24 20.59 10.50
C LEU A 161 11.12 21.37 11.49
N SER A 162 10.52 22.06 12.47
CA SER A 162 11.25 22.79 13.50
C SER A 162 12.09 21.90 14.43
N GLY A 163 11.74 20.62 14.57
CA GLY A 163 12.42 19.67 15.46
C GLY A 163 13.56 18.89 14.80
N LEU A 164 13.68 18.94 13.48
CA LEU A 164 14.70 18.21 12.74
C LEU A 164 16.08 18.84 12.92
N ASN A 165 17.09 18.01 13.21
CA ASN A 165 18.46 18.47 13.39
C ASN A 165 19.10 18.80 12.02
N LYS A 166 19.05 20.08 11.65
CA LYS A 166 19.60 20.62 10.40
C LYS A 166 21.12 20.41 10.22
N LYS A 167 21.83 19.96 11.25
CA LYS A 167 23.27 19.65 11.18
C LYS A 167 23.57 18.27 10.57
N ASN A 168 22.58 17.39 10.44
CA ASN A 168 22.74 16.13 9.72
C ASN A 168 22.47 16.37 8.22
N PRO A 169 23.44 16.15 7.32
CA PRO A 169 23.29 16.42 5.89
C PRO A 169 22.14 15.65 5.24
N SER A 170 21.93 14.37 5.59
CA SER A 170 20.83 13.57 5.01
C SER A 170 19.46 14.09 5.45
N ILE A 171 19.34 14.53 6.70
CA ILE A 171 18.11 15.16 7.20
C ILE A 171 17.90 16.51 6.52
N LYS A 172 18.97 17.27 6.23
CA LYS A 172 18.88 18.60 5.62
C LYS A 172 18.27 18.56 4.21
N GLU A 173 18.66 17.61 3.37
CA GLU A 173 18.13 17.49 2.00
C GLU A 173 16.65 17.07 2.01
N THR A 174 16.31 16.04 2.77
CA THR A 174 14.92 15.63 3.03
C THR A 174 14.09 16.80 3.56
N TRP A 175 14.66 17.60 4.46
CA TRP A 175 14.03 18.79 5.03
C TRP A 175 13.78 19.88 3.99
N GLU A 176 14.72 20.13 3.07
CA GLU A 176 14.56 21.11 2.00
C GLU A 176 13.46 20.71 1.03
N ARG A 177 13.37 19.42 0.67
CA ARG A 177 12.26 18.90 -0.14
C ARG A 177 10.92 19.08 0.57
N PHE A 178 10.83 18.75 1.86
CA PHE A 178 9.60 18.96 2.62
C PHE A 178 9.24 20.43 2.85
N ARG A 179 10.19 21.37 2.84
CA ARG A 179 9.88 22.80 2.92
C ARG A 179 8.99 23.25 1.75
N ASN A 180 9.11 22.58 0.61
CA ASN A 180 8.35 22.91 -0.59
C ASN A 180 6.96 22.25 -0.61
N GLY A 181 6.62 21.47 0.41
CA GLY A 181 5.31 20.83 0.59
C GLY A 181 5.29 19.33 0.30
N ALA A 182 4.24 18.66 0.75
CA ALA A 182 4.09 17.20 0.62
C ALA A 182 4.03 16.73 -0.84
N GLU A 183 3.45 17.53 -1.75
CA GLU A 183 3.36 17.20 -3.18
C GLU A 183 4.75 17.17 -3.82
N GLU A 184 5.54 18.22 -3.62
CA GLU A 184 6.89 18.35 -4.18
C GLU A 184 7.80 17.22 -3.68
N TYR A 185 7.67 16.83 -2.42
CA TYR A 185 8.37 15.66 -1.91
C TYR A 185 7.93 14.35 -2.60
N ALA A 186 6.62 14.18 -2.84
CA ALA A 186 6.08 12.98 -3.49
C ALA A 186 6.47 12.85 -4.97
N LYS A 187 6.82 13.95 -5.65
CA LYS A 187 7.27 13.92 -7.05
C LYS A 187 8.65 13.31 -7.24
N ILE A 188 9.53 13.40 -6.24
CA ILE A 188 10.91 12.86 -6.28
C ILE A 188 11.66 13.34 -7.54
N ASP A 189 11.62 14.64 -7.85
CA ASP A 189 12.04 15.19 -9.16
C ASP A 189 13.50 14.89 -9.56
N ASP A 190 14.38 14.68 -8.60
CA ASP A 190 15.79 14.37 -8.87
C ASP A 190 16.00 12.98 -9.51
N TRP A 191 14.98 12.12 -9.43
CA TRP A 191 15.01 10.79 -10.04
C TRP A 191 14.33 10.83 -11.42
N ILE A 192 15.12 10.61 -12.47
CA ILE A 192 14.72 10.73 -13.87
C ILE A 192 14.46 9.34 -14.44
N VAL A 193 13.27 9.13 -15.04
CA VAL A 193 12.92 7.86 -15.68
C VAL A 193 13.84 7.58 -16.86
N GLY A 194 14.36 6.35 -16.94
CA GLY A 194 15.33 5.91 -17.93
C GLY A 194 16.78 6.27 -17.59
N GLU A 195 17.04 6.84 -16.41
CA GLU A 195 18.39 7.16 -15.93
C GLU A 195 18.74 6.38 -14.66
N VAL A 196 20.04 6.22 -14.43
CA VAL A 196 20.60 5.79 -13.14
C VAL A 196 20.69 7.02 -12.21
N THR A 197 20.32 6.85 -10.94
CA THR A 197 20.36 7.90 -9.94
C THR A 197 21.77 8.47 -9.75
N LYS A 198 21.86 9.78 -9.50
CA LYS A 198 23.12 10.53 -9.36
C LYS A 198 23.57 10.70 -7.91
N ASP A 199 22.81 10.17 -6.96
CA ASP A 199 23.05 10.26 -5.51
C ASP A 199 23.97 9.15 -4.98
N GLY A 200 24.53 8.33 -5.87
CA GLY A 200 25.41 7.20 -5.53
C GLY A 200 24.66 5.95 -5.08
N SER A 201 23.33 5.91 -5.20
CA SER A 201 22.55 4.70 -4.98
C SER A 201 22.55 3.75 -6.18
N ASP A 202 23.00 4.20 -7.35
CA ASP A 202 23.11 3.43 -8.59
C ASP A 202 21.81 2.69 -8.97
N LEU A 203 20.66 3.35 -8.79
CA LEU A 203 19.33 2.81 -9.08
C LEU A 203 18.89 3.21 -10.49
N PHE A 204 18.47 2.27 -11.32
CA PHE A 204 17.86 2.59 -12.61
C PHE A 204 16.35 2.78 -12.45
N ILE A 205 15.85 3.95 -12.86
CA ILE A 205 14.45 4.32 -12.65
C ILE A 205 13.59 3.93 -13.86
N HIS A 206 12.61 3.06 -13.64
CA HIS A 206 11.72 2.56 -14.69
C HIS A 206 10.44 3.38 -14.85
N ASN A 207 9.87 3.82 -13.72
CA ASN A 207 8.60 4.54 -13.73
C ASN A 207 8.47 5.44 -12.51
N LYS A 208 7.70 6.52 -12.68
CA LYS A 208 7.27 7.41 -11.60
C LYS A 208 5.84 7.86 -11.83
N ASP A 209 5.07 7.96 -10.76
CA ASP A 209 3.69 8.47 -10.80
C ASP A 209 3.33 9.20 -9.50
N ILE A 210 2.37 10.11 -9.55
CA ILE A 210 1.87 10.83 -8.38
C ILE A 210 0.34 10.91 -8.41
N ASN A 211 -0.29 10.55 -7.29
CA ASN A 211 -1.73 10.61 -7.12
C ASN A 211 -2.09 11.26 -5.78
N THR A 212 -3.32 11.75 -5.64
CA THR A 212 -3.83 12.17 -4.33
C THR A 212 -4.11 10.97 -3.42
N ALA A 213 -3.89 11.13 -2.12
CA ALA A 213 -4.16 10.10 -1.12
C ALA A 213 -4.63 10.72 0.21
N THR A 214 -5.15 9.86 1.10
CA THR A 214 -5.40 10.23 2.50
C THR A 214 -4.30 9.63 3.37
N VAL A 215 -3.59 10.48 4.11
CA VAL A 215 -2.39 10.10 4.87
C VAL A 215 -2.56 10.61 6.29
N PHE A 216 -2.61 9.71 7.28
CA PHE A 216 -2.89 10.06 8.68
C PHE A 216 -4.16 10.93 8.86
N SER A 217 -5.23 10.60 8.15
CA SER A 217 -6.49 11.36 8.08
C SER A 217 -6.38 12.79 7.53
N LEU A 218 -5.27 13.11 6.85
CA LEU A 218 -5.04 14.38 6.14
C LEU A 218 -5.07 14.15 4.63
N LYS A 219 -5.45 15.18 3.88
CA LYS A 219 -5.30 15.17 2.41
C LYS A 219 -3.82 15.26 2.07
N GLY A 220 -3.37 14.41 1.16
CA GLY A 220 -1.98 14.30 0.78
C GLY A 220 -1.79 13.64 -0.58
N PHE A 221 -0.63 13.04 -0.77
CA PHE A 221 -0.16 12.50 -2.04
C PHE A 221 0.45 11.11 -1.85
N LYS A 222 0.38 10.29 -2.90
CA LYS A 222 1.07 9.03 -3.06
C LYS A 222 2.00 9.17 -4.26
N GLY A 223 3.30 9.26 -4.01
CA GLY A 223 4.34 9.18 -5.03
C GLY A 223 4.80 7.74 -5.20
N THR A 224 4.65 7.19 -6.40
CA THR A 224 5.09 5.85 -6.75
C THR A 224 6.37 5.92 -7.56
N VAL A 225 7.34 5.07 -7.24
CA VAL A 225 8.53 4.86 -8.06
C VAL A 225 8.81 3.37 -8.24
N SER A 226 9.11 2.99 -9.48
CA SER A 226 9.62 1.66 -9.82
C SER A 226 11.07 1.78 -10.25
N TYR A 227 11.95 1.01 -9.64
CA TYR A 227 13.38 1.04 -9.92
C TYR A 227 14.01 -0.34 -9.75
N GLU A 228 15.21 -0.51 -10.32
CA GLU A 228 16.04 -1.69 -10.12
C GLU A 228 17.43 -1.31 -9.63
N ASP A 229 18.03 -2.20 -8.83
CA ASP A 229 19.46 -2.18 -8.54
C ASP A 229 20.14 -3.42 -9.12
N ASN A 230 21.38 -3.67 -8.68
CA ASN A 230 22.15 -4.82 -9.16
C ASN A 230 21.53 -6.19 -8.79
N HIS A 231 20.57 -6.26 -7.88
CA HIS A 231 20.02 -7.50 -7.32
C HIS A 231 18.48 -7.54 -7.32
N GLU A 232 17.81 -6.42 -7.00
CA GLU A 232 16.36 -6.43 -6.75
C GLU A 232 15.60 -5.51 -7.72
N TYR A 233 14.38 -5.94 -8.06
CA TYR A 233 13.33 -5.04 -8.56
C TYR A 233 12.53 -4.50 -7.38
N VAL A 234 12.19 -3.20 -7.43
CA VAL A 234 11.47 -2.51 -6.35
C VAL A 234 10.38 -1.60 -6.91
N ILE A 235 9.19 -1.68 -6.31
CA ILE A 235 8.15 -0.65 -6.41
C ILE A 235 7.95 -0.05 -5.02
N LYS A 236 8.02 1.27 -4.90
CA LYS A 236 7.82 2.00 -3.65
C LYS A 236 6.71 3.02 -3.80
N ASP A 237 5.71 2.93 -2.94
CA ASP A 237 4.68 3.95 -2.74
C ASP A 237 5.04 4.78 -1.50
N ASN A 238 5.30 6.07 -1.68
CA ASN A 238 5.55 7.01 -0.59
C ASN A 238 4.30 7.88 -0.40
N TYR A 239 3.76 7.87 0.80
CA TYR A 239 2.56 8.60 1.18
C TYR A 239 2.94 9.80 2.03
N THR A 240 2.56 11.00 1.61
CA THR A 240 2.88 12.24 2.30
C THR A 240 1.69 13.16 2.47
N ALA A 241 1.62 13.89 3.58
CA ALA A 241 0.66 14.98 3.77
C ALA A 241 1.26 16.10 4.61
N ASP A 242 0.92 17.34 4.27
CA ASP A 242 1.30 18.49 5.08
C ASP A 242 0.49 18.53 6.38
N PHE A 243 1.15 18.85 7.49
CA PHE A 243 0.47 19.06 8.78
C PHE A 243 1.24 20.11 9.60
N ASP A 244 0.56 21.04 10.28
CA ASP A 244 1.11 22.00 11.28
C ASP A 244 2.66 22.21 11.30
N GLY A 245 3.20 22.84 10.25
CA GLY A 245 4.64 23.14 10.15
C GLY A 245 5.55 21.91 10.00
N GLY A 246 5.02 20.83 9.44
CA GLY A 246 5.55 19.48 9.39
C GLY A 246 4.97 18.65 8.23
N VAL A 247 5.38 17.39 8.17
CA VAL A 247 4.89 16.41 7.19
C VAL A 247 4.60 15.04 7.84
N CYS A 248 3.50 14.41 7.44
CA CYS A 248 3.19 13.02 7.74
C CYS A 248 3.76 12.15 6.63
N GLU A 249 4.41 11.04 6.99
CA GLU A 249 5.00 10.10 6.04
C GLU A 249 4.63 8.65 6.38
N ALA A 250 4.28 7.89 5.35
CA ALA A 250 4.16 6.45 5.38
C ALA A 250 4.66 5.87 4.04
N GLY A 251 4.89 4.57 3.99
CA GLY A 251 5.36 3.91 2.78
C GLY A 251 4.82 2.50 2.64
N ALA A 252 4.76 2.04 1.40
CA ALA A 252 4.70 0.64 1.06
C ALA A 252 5.80 0.29 0.07
N ARG A 253 6.40 -0.89 0.22
CA ARG A 253 7.48 -1.36 -0.65
C ARG A 253 7.21 -2.79 -1.09
N PHE A 254 7.39 -3.06 -2.36
CA PHE A 254 7.26 -4.37 -2.99
C PHE A 254 8.57 -4.67 -3.69
N LYS A 255 9.23 -5.77 -3.34
CA LYS A 255 10.54 -6.08 -3.91
C LYS A 255 10.80 -7.57 -4.00
N GLY A 256 11.71 -7.96 -4.88
CA GLY A 256 12.20 -9.33 -5.01
C GLY A 256 13.45 -9.38 -5.88
N ASP A 257 14.12 -10.53 -5.87
CA ASP A 257 15.30 -10.79 -6.70
C ASP A 257 14.93 -10.69 -8.18
N LYS A 258 15.68 -9.90 -8.95
CA LYS A 258 15.40 -9.65 -10.37
C LYS A 258 15.57 -10.89 -11.25
N ASP A 259 16.28 -11.91 -10.77
CA ASP A 259 16.40 -13.20 -11.44
C ASP A 259 15.18 -14.10 -11.19
N GLU A 260 14.35 -13.78 -10.18
CA GLU A 260 13.19 -14.58 -9.77
C GLU A 260 11.84 -13.88 -10.01
N VAL A 261 11.81 -12.55 -10.02
CA VAL A 261 10.58 -11.77 -10.13
C VAL A 261 10.62 -10.74 -11.26
N THR A 262 9.43 -10.30 -11.66
CA THR A 262 9.21 -9.26 -12.68
C THR A 262 8.42 -8.09 -12.09
N PHE A 263 8.51 -6.91 -12.71
CA PHE A 263 7.66 -5.77 -12.31
C PHE A 263 6.17 -6.07 -12.40
N GLU A 264 5.73 -6.91 -13.35
CA GLU A 264 4.32 -7.33 -13.44
C GLU A 264 3.90 -8.10 -12.18
N GLN A 265 4.74 -9.01 -11.67
CA GLN A 265 4.45 -9.71 -10.42
C GLN A 265 4.42 -8.76 -9.22
N LEU A 266 5.33 -7.78 -9.16
CA LEU A 266 5.33 -6.75 -8.12
C LEU A 266 4.08 -5.86 -8.18
N GLU A 267 3.65 -5.44 -9.37
CA GLU A 267 2.41 -4.69 -9.59
C GLU A 267 1.17 -5.50 -9.19
N GLY A 268 1.14 -6.79 -9.52
CA GLY A 268 0.11 -7.71 -9.05
C GLY A 268 0.03 -7.78 -7.53
N ARG A 269 1.19 -7.84 -6.86
CA ARG A 269 1.28 -7.86 -5.39
C ARG A 269 0.82 -6.54 -4.78
N ARG A 270 1.23 -5.43 -5.38
CA ARG A 270 0.84 -4.07 -5.02
C ARG A 270 -0.67 -3.87 -5.14
N TYR A 271 -1.27 -4.32 -6.24
CA TYR A 271 -2.70 -4.26 -6.45
C TYR A 271 -3.48 -5.08 -5.41
N TYR A 272 -3.05 -6.33 -5.18
CA TYR A 272 -3.64 -7.23 -4.18
C TYR A 272 -3.69 -6.61 -2.77
N PHE A 273 -2.64 -5.89 -2.36
CA PHE A 273 -2.59 -5.25 -1.03
C PHE A 273 -3.10 -3.80 -0.98
N ARG A 274 -3.46 -3.20 -2.11
CA ARG A 274 -3.75 -1.75 -2.23
C ARG A 274 -4.72 -1.26 -1.18
N THR A 275 -5.91 -1.86 -1.10
CA THR A 275 -6.97 -1.42 -0.19
C THR A 275 -6.56 -1.52 1.28
N LEU A 276 -5.90 -2.61 1.65
CA LEU A 276 -5.39 -2.81 3.01
C LEU A 276 -4.39 -1.69 3.38
N ILE A 277 -3.41 -1.42 2.52
CA ILE A 277 -2.38 -0.41 2.74
C ILE A 277 -3.01 0.97 2.88
N GLU A 278 -3.91 1.33 1.96
CA GLU A 278 -4.59 2.62 1.97
C GLU A 278 -5.44 2.82 3.24
N ASN A 279 -6.11 1.78 3.73
CA ASN A 279 -6.88 1.83 4.98
C ASN A 279 -5.99 1.94 6.23
N ILE A 280 -4.88 1.21 6.29
CA ILE A 280 -3.92 1.33 7.42
C ILE A 280 -3.36 2.75 7.51
N ILE A 281 -2.94 3.32 6.38
CA ILE A 281 -2.29 4.63 6.33
C ILE A 281 -3.29 5.76 6.58
N SER A 282 -4.47 5.69 5.96
CA SER A 282 -5.48 6.74 6.08
C SER A 282 -6.13 6.82 7.47
N SER A 283 -6.31 5.68 8.14
CA SER A 283 -6.92 5.60 9.48
C SER A 283 -5.95 5.86 10.64
N ALA A 284 -4.64 5.90 10.37
CA ALA A 284 -3.66 6.26 11.37
C ALA A 284 -3.86 7.71 11.83
N LEU A 285 -3.59 7.99 13.10
CA LEU A 285 -3.61 9.33 13.66
C LEU A 285 -2.37 9.54 14.51
N MET A 286 -1.85 10.77 14.46
CA MET A 286 -0.81 11.22 15.36
C MET A 286 -1.12 12.63 15.84
N ASP A 287 -1.06 12.82 17.15
CA ASP A 287 -1.12 14.14 17.78
C ASP A 287 0.13 14.36 18.64
N GLY A 288 0.61 15.60 18.72
CA GLY A 288 1.87 15.93 19.38
C GLY A 288 1.81 17.22 20.19
N LYS A 289 2.49 17.20 21.34
CA LYS A 289 2.65 18.34 22.28
C LYS A 289 4.12 18.66 22.52
#